data_AF-A0A9D7DFH9-F1
#
_entry.id   AF-A0A9D7DFH9-F1
#
_cell.length_a   1.000
_cell.length_b   1.000
_cell.length_c   1.000
_cell.angle_alpha   90.00
_cell.angle_beta   90.00
_cell.angle_gamma   90.00
#
_symmetry.space_group_name_H-M   'P 1'
#
loop_
_entity.id
_entity.type
_entity.pdbx_description
1 polymer ?
#
loop_
_entity_poly.entity_id
_entity_poly.type
_entity_poly.pdbx_seq_one_letter_code
_entity_poly.pdbx_strand_id
1 'polypeptide(L)' 'MASFKTYLAESYNELMNKVSWPTWKELQGSAIVVLVSALLLSVIIFIMDFVFGVQNMGPSDTGFWKGMLGFIYKFMGS' A
#
# COMPACT_ATOMS: atom_id res chain seq x y z
N MET A 1 30.78 19.75 30.70
CA MET A 1 29.75 19.88 29.66
C MET A 1 29.47 18.50 29.13
N ALA A 2 28.34 17.89 29.49
CA ALA A 2 27.99 16.57 28.99
C ALA A 2 27.87 16.66 27.46
N SER A 3 28.78 15.99 26.76
CA SER A 3 28.86 16.03 25.31
C SER A 3 27.58 15.43 24.73
N PHE A 4 27.08 15.94 23.61
CA PHE A 4 25.90 15.41 22.89
C PHE A 4 25.97 13.88 22.68
N LYS A 5 27.19 13.35 22.55
CA LYS A 5 27.48 11.93 22.47
C LYS A 5 26.98 11.13 23.68
N THR A 6 27.08 11.69 24.88
CA THR A 6 26.64 11.06 26.13
C THR A 6 25.11 10.99 26.19
N TYR A 7 24.40 12.05 25.79
CA TYR A 7 22.94 12.06 25.72
C TYR A 7 22.40 11.05 24.70
N LEU A 8 23.00 10.94 23.50
CA LEU A 8 22.60 9.94 22.51
C LEU A 8 22.85 8.51 22.99
N ALA A 9 23.95 8.27 23.70
CA ALA A 9 24.27 6.96 24.27
C ALA A 9 23.28 6.57 25.39
N GLU A 10 22.86 7.53 26.19
CA GLU A 10 21.90 7.34 27.28
C GLU A 10 20.48 7.13 26.74
N SER A 11 20.06 7.90 25.72
CA SER A 11 18.79 7.70 25.01
C SER A 11 18.71 6.37 24.27
N TYR A 12 19.81 5.88 23.67
CA TYR A 12 19.84 4.55 23.05
C TYR A 12 19.70 3.43 24.08
N ASN A 13 20.39 3.54 25.22
CA ASN A 13 20.24 2.59 26.32
C ASN A 13 18.83 2.62 26.92
N GLU A 14 18.18 3.78 27.01
CA GLU A 14 16.83 3.91 27.55
C GLU A 14 15.77 3.35 26.58
N LEU A 15 15.88 3.65 25.28
CA LEU A 15 14.98 3.10 24.26
C LEU A 15 15.14 1.58 24.09
N MET A 16 16.33 1.03 24.30
CA MET A 16 16.58 -0.41 24.16
C MET A 16 16.21 -1.21 25.42
N ASN A 17 16.41 -0.65 26.63
CA ASN A 17 16.09 -1.35 27.88
C ASN A 17 14.66 -1.08 28.40
N LYS A 18 14.01 -0.01 27.94
CA LYS A 18 12.67 0.41 28.43
C LYS A 18 11.56 0.29 27.40
N VAL A 19 11.88 -0.09 26.16
CA VAL A 19 10.88 -0.43 25.14
C VAL A 19 11.14 -1.85 24.70
N SER A 20 10.18 -2.73 25.01
CA SER A 20 10.16 -4.11 24.54
C SER A 20 9.94 -4.12 23.03
N TRP A 21 11.01 -3.86 22.27
CA TRP A 21 11.01 -4.11 20.84
C TRP A 21 10.75 -5.61 20.64
N PRO A 22 9.73 -5.98 19.85
CA PRO A 22 9.48 -7.38 19.57
C PRO A 22 10.73 -7.97 18.90
N THR A 23 10.93 -9.27 19.09
CA THR A 23 12.11 -9.92 18.50
C THR A 23 12.01 -9.85 16.97
N TRP A 24 13.15 -9.78 16.26
CA TRP A 24 13.19 -9.65 14.79
C TRP A 24 12.32 -10.69 14.05
N LYS A 25 12.16 -11.89 14.62
CA LYS A 25 11.29 -12.94 14.08
C LYS A 25 9.79 -12.61 14.18
N GLU A 26 9.36 -11.96 15.25
CA GLU A 26 7.96 -11.54 15.45
C GLU A 26 7.63 -10.31 14.58
N LEU A 27 8.58 -9.39 14.40
CA LEU A 27 8.41 -8.30 13.43
C LEU A 27 8.26 -8.84 12.01
N GLN A 28 9.10 -9.81 11.63
CA GLN A 28 9.03 -10.42 10.30
C GLN A 28 7.71 -11.19 10.10
N GLY A 29 7.24 -11.90 11.13
CA GLY A 29 5.93 -12.57 11.10
C GLY A 29 4.79 -11.58 10.87
N SER A 30 4.81 -10.44 11.56
CA SER A 30 3.79 -9.39 11.40
C SER A 30 3.87 -8.72 10.03
N ALA A 31 5.08 -8.48 9.51
CA ALA A 31 5.29 -7.89 8.18
C ALA A 31 4.81 -8.82 7.05
N ILE A 32 4.99 -10.13 7.19
CA ILE A 32 4.51 -11.11 6.20
C ILE A 32 2.99 -11.10 6.11
N VAL A 33 2.27 -11.03 7.24
CA VAL A 33 0.81 -10.96 7.25
C VAL A 33 0.32 -9.68 6.55
N VAL A 34 0.97 -8.54 6.79
CA VAL A 34 0.64 -7.28 6.11
C VAL A 34 0.94 -7.36 4.61
N LEU A 35 2.05 -7.97 4.19
CA LEU A 35 2.38 -8.19 2.78
C LEU A 35 1.32 -9.03 2.07
N VAL A 36 0.87 -10.13 2.69
CA VAL A 36 -0.20 -10.97 2.14
C VAL A 36 -1.52 -10.21 2.06
N SER A 37 -1.83 -9.38 3.07
CA SER A 37 -3.01 -8.54 3.07
C SER A 37 -2.99 -7.48 1.97
N ALA A 38 -1.85 -6.82 1.77
CA ALA A 38 -1.64 -5.84 0.71
C ALA A 38 -1.73 -6.48 -0.68
N LEU A 39 -1.27 -7.72 -0.83
CA LEU A 39 -1.38 -8.48 -2.07
C LEU A 39 -2.85 -8.79 -2.40
N LEU A 40 -3.63 -9.23 -1.41
CA LEU A 40 -5.07 -9.45 -1.60
C LEU A 40 -5.81 -8.14 -1.97
N LEU A 41 -5.50 -7.03 -1.30
CA LEU A 41 -6.06 -5.72 -1.64
C LEU A 41 -5.66 -5.27 -3.05
N SER A 42 -4.41 -5.50 -3.45
CA SER A 42 -3.92 -5.20 -4.79
C SER A 42 -4.71 -5.94 -5.86
N VAL A 43 -5.05 -7.22 -5.64
CA VAL A 43 -5.86 -8.01 -6.57
C VAL A 43 -7.30 -7.47 -6.64
N ILE A 44 -7.90 -7.08 -5.52
CA ILE A 44 -9.25 -6.51 -5.49
C ILE A 44 -9.31 -5.19 -6.26
N ILE A 45 -8.34 -4.30 -6.02
CA ILE A 45 -8.23 -3.02 -6.73
C ILE A 45 -7.99 -3.27 -8.22
N PHE A 46 -7.14 -4.23 -8.58
CA PHE A 46 -6.91 -4.60 -9.97
C PHE A 46 -8.20 -5.05 -10.68
N ILE A 47 -9.05 -5.83 -10.01
CA ILE A 47 -10.36 -6.23 -10.55
C ILE A 47 -11.28 -5.02 -10.70
N MET A 48 -11.33 -4.12 -9.71
CA MET A 48 -12.15 -2.91 -9.80
C MET A 48 -11.67 -2.02 -10.96
N ASP A 49 -10.37 -1.79 -11.09
CA ASP A 49 -9.77 -1.03 -12.19
C ASP A 49 -10.02 -1.71 -13.55
N PHE A 50 -10.01 -3.04 -13.58
CA PHE A 50 -10.38 -3.88 -14.72
C PHE A 50 -11.90 -3.98 -14.93
N VAL A 51 -12.78 -3.50 -14.05
CA VAL A 51 -14.25 -3.48 -14.25
C VAL A 51 -14.75 -2.07 -14.59
N PHE A 52 -14.07 -1.05 -14.06
CA PHE A 52 -14.32 0.33 -14.40
C PHE A 52 -13.62 0.78 -15.70
N GLY A 53 -12.49 0.18 -16.08
CA GLY A 53 -11.78 0.53 -17.31
C GLY A 53 -11.03 1.87 -17.25
N VAL A 54 -10.61 2.29 -16.06
CA VAL A 54 -9.82 3.51 -15.81
C VAL A 54 -8.55 3.56 -16.68
N GLN A 55 -7.97 2.41 -17.02
CA GLN A 55 -6.83 2.29 -17.94
C GLN A 55 -7.08 2.85 -19.36
N ASN A 56 -8.33 3.09 -19.76
CA ASN A 56 -8.71 3.65 -21.07
C ASN A 56 -9.27 5.09 -20.99
N MET A 57 -9.11 5.80 -19.87
CA MET A 57 -9.58 7.20 -19.69
C MET A 57 -8.51 8.26 -20.04
N GLY A 58 -7.56 7.93 -20.91
CA GLY A 58 -6.65 8.88 -21.54
C GLY A 58 -7.20 9.38 -22.89
N PRO A 59 -6.70 10.51 -23.43
CA PRO A 59 -7.18 11.10 -24.69
C PRO A 59 -7.08 10.19 -25.93
N SER A 60 -6.40 9.06 -25.82
CA SER A 60 -6.34 7.98 -26.81
C SER A 60 -7.16 6.78 -26.33
N ASP A 61 -8.42 6.72 -26.79
CA ASP A 61 -9.40 5.65 -26.60
C ASP A 61 -9.01 4.43 -27.47
N THR A 62 -7.87 3.78 -27.15
CA THR A 62 -7.28 2.67 -27.94
C THR A 62 -7.41 1.30 -27.29
N GLY A 63 -8.34 1.13 -26.34
CA GLY A 63 -8.56 -0.14 -25.66
C GLY A 63 -9.69 -0.99 -26.26
N PHE A 64 -9.46 -2.30 -26.41
CA PHE A 64 -10.46 -3.30 -26.82
C PHE A 64 -11.64 -3.45 -25.83
N TRP A 65 -11.53 -2.92 -24.61
CA TRP A 65 -12.55 -3.06 -23.57
C TRP A 65 -12.78 -1.71 -22.86
N LYS A 66 -13.95 -1.10 -23.11
CA LYS A 66 -14.34 0.26 -22.62
C LYS A 66 -14.93 0.27 -21.19
N GLY A 67 -14.95 -0.87 -20.52
CA GLY A 67 -15.49 -1.03 -19.16
C GLY A 67 -16.95 -0.63 -18.97
N MET A 68 -17.39 -0.67 -17.70
CA MET A 68 -18.76 -0.31 -17.28
C MET A 68 -19.15 1.10 -17.76
N LEU A 69 -18.19 2.03 -17.82
CA LEU A 69 -18.40 3.40 -18.27
C LEU A 69 -18.69 3.50 -19.77
N GLY A 70 -18.05 2.69 -20.62
CA GLY A 70 -18.37 2.60 -22.04
C GLY A 70 -19.77 2.04 -22.30
N PHE A 71 -20.23 1.09 -21.47
CA PHE A 71 -21.61 0.58 -21.54
C PHE A 71 -22.63 1.66 -21.16
N ILE A 72 -22.38 2.42 -20.09
CA ILE A 72 -23.25 3.53 -19.66
C ILE A 72 -23.26 4.65 -20.72
N TYR A 73 -22.09 5.01 -21.27
CA TYR A 73 -21.99 6.03 -22.32
C TYR A 73 -22.74 5.61 -23.59
N LYS A 74 -22.65 4.33 -24.00
CA LYS A 74 -23.44 3.78 -25.11
C LYS A 74 -24.95 3.78 -24.83
N PHE A 75 -25.36 3.59 -23.58
CA PHE A 75 -26.78 3.59 -23.19
C PHE A 75 -27.37 4.99 -23.09
N MET A 76 -26.56 5.98 -22.70
CA MET A 76 -26.99 7.36 -22.48
C MET A 76 -26.79 8.27 -23.71
N GLY A 77 -25.82 7.94 -24.57
CA GLY A 77 -25.58 8.60 -25.85
C GLY A 77 -26.34 8.00 -27.03
N SER A 78 -27.31 7.11 -26.77
CA SER A 78 -28.30 6.64 -27.74
C SER A 78 -29.60 7.44 -27.63
#